data_AF-A0A438FLM3-F1
#
_entry.id   AF-A0A438FLM3-F1
#
_cell.length_a   1.000
_cell.length_b   1.000
_cell.length_c   1.000
_cell.angle_alpha   90.00
_cell.angle_beta   90.00
_cell.angle_gamma   90.00
#
_symmetry.space_group_name_H-M   'P 1'
#
loop_
_entity.id
_entity.type
_entity.pdbx_description
1 polymer ?
#
loop_
_entity_poly.entity_id
_entity_poly.type
_entity_poly.pdbx_seq_one_letter_code
_entity_poly.pdbx_strand_id
1 'polypeptide(L)'
;MDNQVLSVTSVKGGTTLNLTPPYVVLGGSLRSHTTEGLKQLQKRVKEVIEGQAAVHRCNAYFYRTEEDYLLPAVVNDKVMHQHVLRVGKLLLDPENTQVANKVMASEDFAFYQEVIPGVMFGIGVRNEQVGFVHPFHSSHFFLDEAVLPIGAALHTAIAEMYLDEHQNPILP
;
A
#
# COMPACT_ATOMS: atom_id res chain seq x y z
N MET A 1 15.49 4.33 3.76
CA MET A 1 14.69 5.18 4.66
C MET A 1 13.27 4.67 4.64
N ASP A 2 12.65 4.50 5.79
CA ASP A 2 11.22 4.18 5.87
C ASP A 2 10.44 5.48 5.73
N ASN A 3 9.79 5.64 4.58
CA ASN A 3 9.05 6.85 4.28
C ASN A 3 7.73 6.86 5.06
N GLN A 4 7.42 8.01 5.65
CA GLN A 4 6.20 8.30 6.39
C GLN A 4 5.58 9.57 5.79
N VAL A 5 4.27 9.57 5.57
CA VAL A 5 3.54 10.68 4.94
C VAL A 5 2.32 11.00 5.79
N LEU A 6 2.24 12.25 6.23
CA LEU A 6 1.01 12.89 6.71
C LEU A 6 0.52 13.81 5.60
N SER A 7 -0.72 13.65 5.19
CA SER A 7 -1.39 14.55 4.25
C SER A 7 -2.63 15.14 4.90
N VAL A 8 -2.63 16.45 5.14
CA VAL A 8 -3.83 17.19 5.57
C VAL A 8 -4.61 17.56 4.31
N THR A 9 -5.80 16.99 4.15
CA THR A 9 -6.63 17.13 2.95
C THR A 9 -7.93 17.89 3.21
N SER A 10 -8.26 18.17 4.47
CA SER A 10 -9.42 18.95 4.88
C SER A 10 -9.09 19.86 6.05
N VAL A 11 -9.51 21.11 5.97
CA VAL A 11 -9.46 22.09 7.07
C VAL A 11 -10.83 22.75 7.15
N LYS A 12 -11.51 22.61 8.28
CA LYS A 12 -12.85 23.17 8.51
C LYS A 12 -12.86 23.97 9.80
N GLY A 13 -13.21 25.25 9.75
CA GLY A 13 -13.28 26.12 10.92
C GLY A 13 -14.10 27.37 10.66
N GLY A 14 -15.03 27.68 11.56
CA GLY A 14 -15.91 28.85 11.46
C GLY A 14 -16.98 28.75 10.38
N THR A 15 -18.00 29.59 10.51
CA THR A 15 -19.14 29.66 9.58
C THR A 15 -19.52 31.10 9.21
N THR A 16 -18.97 32.10 9.91
CA THR A 16 -19.28 33.53 9.74
C THR A 16 -18.00 34.37 9.85
N LEU A 17 -17.92 35.48 9.11
CA LEU A 17 -16.70 36.31 9.03
C LEU A 17 -16.36 37.09 10.30
N ASN A 18 -17.34 37.34 11.17
CA ASN A 18 -17.21 38.23 12.33
C ASN A 18 -17.16 37.52 13.68
N LEU A 19 -17.23 36.18 13.69
CA LEU A 19 -17.15 35.38 14.91
C LEU A 19 -15.91 34.50 14.87
N THR A 20 -15.13 34.54 15.95
CA THR A 20 -14.01 33.61 16.12
C THR A 20 -14.55 32.19 16.31
N PRO A 21 -14.06 31.20 15.53
CA PRO A 21 -14.55 29.83 15.65
C PRO A 21 -14.15 29.21 17.01
N PRO A 22 -15.04 28.44 17.65
CA PRO A 22 -14.71 27.74 18.89
C PRO A 22 -13.80 26.53 18.68
N TYR A 23 -13.72 25.99 17.45
CA TYR A 23 -12.85 24.87 17.10
C TYR A 23 -12.54 24.83 15.60
N VAL A 24 -11.50 24.07 15.24
CA VAL A 24 -11.11 23.73 13.87
C VAL A 24 -10.96 22.21 13.78
N VAL A 25 -11.44 21.61 12.69
CA VAL A 25 -11.26 20.19 12.39
C VAL A 25 -10.30 20.04 11.21
N LEU A 26 -9.23 19.28 11.44
CA LEU A 26 -8.28 18.88 10.41
C LEU A 26 -8.55 17.42 10.06
N GLY A 27 -8.68 17.14 8.76
CA GLY A 27 -8.85 15.79 8.22
C GLY A 27 -7.72 15.46 7.25
N GLY A 28 -7.35 14.20 7.17
CA GLY A 28 -6.20 13.77 6.39
C GLY A 28 -5.93 12.29 6.48
N SER A 29 -4.83 11.86 5.85
CA SER A 29 -4.37 10.47 5.87
C SER A 29 -2.95 10.36 6.40
N LEU A 30 -2.66 9.25 7.08
CA LEU A 30 -1.33 8.83 7.49
C LEU A 30 -0.94 7.60 6.68
N ARG A 31 0.24 7.59 6.07
CA ARG A 31 0.78 6.45 5.32
C ARG A 31 2.22 6.16 5.72
N SER A 32 2.59 4.89 5.70
CA SER A 32 3.96 4.45 5.91
C SER A 32 4.23 3.15 5.16
N HIS A 33 5.49 2.94 4.77
CA HIS A 33 5.94 1.67 4.19
C HIS A 33 6.03 0.53 5.22
N THR A 34 5.88 0.81 6.51
CA THR A 34 5.89 -0.22 7.57
C THR A 34 4.75 0.02 8.55
N THR A 35 4.18 -1.07 9.08
CA THR A 35 3.13 -1.00 10.11
C THR A 35 3.64 -0.31 11.38
N GLU A 36 4.90 -0.55 11.75
CA GLU A 36 5.54 0.12 12.89
C GLU A 36 5.76 1.61 12.62
N GLY A 37 6.20 1.98 11.42
CA GLY A 37 6.33 3.38 11.02
C GLY A 37 4.99 4.13 11.05
N LEU A 38 3.89 3.47 10.69
CA LEU A 38 2.54 4.05 10.79
C LEU A 38 2.14 4.28 12.26
N LYS A 39 2.40 3.33 13.16
CA LYS A 39 2.15 3.47 14.61
C LYS A 39 2.98 4.61 15.22
N GLN A 40 4.24 4.72 14.85
CA GLN A 40 5.12 5.81 15.28
C GLN A 40 4.63 7.16 14.78
N LEU A 41 4.23 7.25 13.50
CA LEU A 41 3.68 8.46 12.92
C LEU A 41 2.40 8.90 13.65
N GLN A 42 1.49 7.97 13.96
CA GLN A 42 0.27 8.24 14.73
C GLN A 42 0.59 8.82 16.12
N LYS A 43 1.50 8.16 16.85
CA LYS A 43 1.96 8.65 18.16
C LYS A 43 2.54 10.06 18.03
N ARG A 44 3.39 10.29 17.03
CA ARG A 44 4.07 11.57 16.84
C ARG A 44 3.09 12.69 16.50
N VAL A 45 2.10 12.42 15.64
CA VAL A 45 1.05 13.40 15.31
C VAL A 45 0.29 13.78 16.57
N LYS A 46 -0.11 12.81 17.40
CA LYS A 46 -0.81 13.07 18.67
C LYS A 46 0.01 13.97 19.60
N GLU A 47 1.28 13.64 19.84
CA GLU A 47 2.19 14.44 20.68
C GLU A 47 2.32 15.88 20.17
N VAL A 48 2.49 16.05 18.85
CA VAL A 48 2.69 17.37 18.24
C VAL A 48 1.42 18.21 18.35
N ILE A 49 0.25 17.69 18.01
CA ILE A 49 -0.99 18.49 18.05
C ILE A 49 -1.36 18.88 19.48
N GLU A 50 -1.17 17.98 20.45
CA GLU A 50 -1.44 18.26 21.86
C GLU A 50 -0.49 19.35 22.38
N GLY A 51 0.79 19.25 22.05
CA GLY A 51 1.79 20.25 22.41
C GLY A 51 1.53 21.62 21.78
N GLN A 52 1.20 21.67 20.48
CA GLN A 52 0.90 22.93 19.80
C GLN A 52 -0.38 23.59 20.34
N ALA A 53 -1.43 22.82 20.60
CA ALA A 53 -2.67 23.36 21.17
C ALA A 53 -2.44 23.97 22.56
N ALA A 54 -1.62 23.33 23.40
CA ALA A 54 -1.32 23.81 24.74
C ALA A 54 -0.65 25.20 24.75
N VAL A 55 0.23 25.50 23.79
CA VAL A 55 0.86 26.82 23.64
C VAL A 55 -0.19 27.93 23.46
N HIS A 56 -1.31 27.62 22.82
CA HIS A 56 -2.42 28.54 22.59
C HIS A 56 -3.52 28.48 23.66
N ARG A 57 -3.31 27.73 24.76
CA ARG A 57 -4.33 27.44 25.78
C ARG A 57 -5.58 26.76 25.20
N CYS A 58 -5.39 25.94 24.19
CA CYS A 58 -6.42 25.11 23.55
C CYS A 58 -6.20 23.63 23.87
N ASN A 59 -7.22 22.81 23.61
CA ASN A 59 -7.12 21.36 23.61
C ASN A 59 -7.15 20.83 22.18
N ALA A 60 -6.43 19.74 21.91
CA ALA A 60 -6.52 19.00 20.66
C ALA A 60 -6.79 17.52 20.94
N TYR A 61 -7.56 16.89 20.05
CA TYR A 61 -7.91 15.48 20.15
C TYR A 61 -7.57 14.80 18.83
N PHE A 62 -6.84 13.68 18.91
CA PHE A 62 -6.56 12.81 17.78
C PHE A 62 -7.55 11.64 17.81
N TYR A 63 -8.42 11.56 16.82
CA TYR A 63 -9.36 10.45 16.67
C TYR A 63 -9.30 9.92 15.23
N ARG A 64 -9.64 8.64 15.09
CA ARG A 64 -9.81 7.96 13.81
C ARG A 64 -11.31 7.85 13.54
N THR A 65 -11.72 7.81 12.28
CA THR A 65 -13.12 7.49 11.96
C THR A 65 -13.41 6.04 12.32
N GLU A 66 -14.68 5.68 12.56
CA GLU A 66 -15.05 4.30 12.91
C GLU A 66 -14.76 3.30 11.78
N GLU A 67 -14.56 3.79 10.55
CA GLU A 67 -14.21 3.03 9.36
C GLU A 67 -12.68 2.89 9.16
N ASP A 68 -11.86 3.60 9.94
CA ASP A 68 -10.39 3.61 9.82
C ASP A 68 -9.76 2.44 10.59
N TYR A 69 -9.81 1.23 10.03
CA TYR A 69 -8.95 0.13 10.49
C TYR A 69 -7.47 0.49 10.31
N LEU A 70 -6.60 0.06 11.23
CA LEU A 70 -5.15 0.15 10.99
C LEU A 70 -4.81 -0.87 9.91
N LEU A 71 -4.79 -0.42 8.65
CA LEU A 71 -4.32 -1.24 7.54
C LEU A 71 -2.80 -1.47 7.69
N PRO A 72 -2.33 -2.71 7.88
CA PRO A 72 -0.91 -3.01 7.91
C PRO A 72 -0.26 -2.67 6.56
N ALA A 73 1.06 -2.51 6.56
CA ALA A 73 1.79 -2.40 5.31
C ALA A 73 1.83 -3.77 4.61
N VAL A 74 1.66 -3.79 3.28
CA VAL A 74 1.97 -4.98 2.48
C VAL A 74 3.46 -5.24 2.56
N VAL A 75 3.84 -6.37 3.15
CA VAL A 75 5.23 -6.80 3.31
C VAL A 75 5.36 -8.20 2.74
N ASN A 76 5.96 -8.28 1.55
CA ASN A 76 6.19 -9.56 0.90
C ASN A 76 7.18 -10.40 1.69
N ASP A 77 6.78 -11.64 2.00
CA ASP A 77 7.69 -12.63 2.56
C ASP A 77 8.89 -12.84 1.63
N LYS A 78 10.09 -12.98 2.21
CA LYS A 78 11.33 -13.06 1.44
C LYS A 78 11.41 -14.32 0.58
N VAL A 79 10.98 -15.47 1.12
CA VAL A 79 11.03 -16.76 0.42
C VAL A 79 10.01 -16.76 -0.71
N MET A 80 8.78 -16.33 -0.43
CA MET A 80 7.73 -16.22 -1.43
C MET A 80 8.07 -15.21 -2.54
N HIS A 81 8.69 -14.08 -2.18
CA HIS A 81 9.19 -13.10 -3.15
C HIS A 81 10.25 -13.70 -4.08
N GLN A 82 11.21 -14.45 -3.54
CA GLN A 82 12.24 -15.10 -4.33
C GLN A 82 11.65 -16.18 -5.26
N HIS A 83 10.64 -16.91 -4.78
CA HIS A 83 9.91 -17.89 -5.59
C HIS A 83 9.25 -17.21 -6.79
N VAL A 84 8.41 -16.20 -6.56
CA VAL A 84 7.71 -15.47 -7.64
C VAL A 84 8.70 -14.83 -8.62
N LEU A 85 9.78 -14.23 -8.11
CA LEU A 85 10.80 -13.62 -8.97
C LEU A 85 11.47 -14.65 -9.88
N ARG A 86 11.77 -15.84 -9.36
CA ARG A 86 12.36 -16.94 -10.13
C ARG A 86 11.39 -17.47 -11.19
N VAL A 87 10.14 -17.72 -10.82
CA VAL A 87 9.11 -18.20 -11.76
C VAL A 87 8.84 -17.17 -12.85
N GLY A 88 8.75 -15.88 -12.50
CA GLY A 88 8.58 -14.79 -13.46
C GLY A 88 9.72 -14.75 -14.49
N LYS A 89 10.98 -14.85 -14.02
CA LYS A 89 12.14 -14.88 -14.92
C LYS A 89 12.18 -16.10 -15.84
N LEU A 90 11.65 -17.23 -15.40
CA LEU A 90 11.59 -18.45 -16.20
C LEU A 90 10.51 -18.36 -17.29
N LEU A 91 9.35 -17.77 -16.96
CA LEU A 91 8.19 -17.72 -17.85
C LEU A 91 8.22 -16.53 -18.81
N LEU A 92 8.72 -15.37 -18.36
CA LEU A 92 8.63 -14.09 -19.07
C LEU A 92 9.99 -13.52 -19.45
N ASP A 93 11.08 -14.23 -19.21
CA ASP A 93 12.47 -13.78 -19.33
C ASP A 93 12.91 -12.76 -18.26
N PRO A 94 14.23 -12.67 -17.97
CA PRO A 94 14.77 -11.72 -17.00
C PRO A 94 14.50 -10.25 -17.33
N GLU A 95 14.42 -9.90 -18.61
CA GLU A 95 14.21 -8.52 -19.08
C GLU A 95 12.80 -8.02 -18.79
N ASN A 96 11.80 -8.90 -18.73
CA ASN A 96 10.42 -8.53 -18.40
C ASN A 96 10.07 -8.74 -16.92
N THR A 97 11.05 -9.11 -16.09
CA THR A 97 10.86 -9.38 -14.67
C THR A 97 11.76 -8.50 -13.80
N GLN A 98 11.17 -7.57 -13.06
CA GLN A 98 11.91 -6.62 -12.23
C GLN A 98 11.36 -6.52 -10.80
N VAL A 99 12.21 -6.08 -9.88
CA VAL A 99 11.77 -5.71 -8.53
C VAL A 99 10.96 -4.42 -8.61
N ALA A 100 9.72 -4.47 -8.10
CA ALA A 100 8.85 -3.31 -8.09
C ALA A 100 9.35 -2.24 -7.11
N ASN A 101 9.12 -0.97 -7.48
CA ASN A 101 9.31 0.13 -6.55
C ASN A 101 8.26 0.07 -5.44
N LYS A 102 8.63 0.50 -4.23
CA LYS A 102 7.66 0.68 -3.15
C LYS A 102 6.65 1.76 -3.54
N VAL A 103 5.37 1.51 -3.26
CA VAL A 103 4.28 2.46 -3.49
C VAL A 103 3.62 2.83 -2.16
N MET A 104 3.04 4.02 -2.11
CA MET A 104 2.28 4.50 -0.94
C MET A 104 0.80 4.08 -1.00
N ALA A 105 0.40 3.24 -1.95
CA ALA A 105 -0.95 2.72 -2.02
C ALA A 105 -1.25 1.82 -0.81
N SER A 106 -2.47 1.90 -0.32
CA SER A 106 -2.99 1.03 0.74
C SER A 106 -3.68 -0.17 0.08
N GLU A 107 -3.45 -1.36 0.61
CA GLU A 107 -3.98 -2.61 0.06
C GLU A 107 -4.35 -3.58 1.19
N ASP A 108 -5.53 -4.20 1.11
CA ASP A 108 -6.07 -5.05 2.18
C ASP A 108 -5.49 -6.47 2.20
N PHE A 109 -4.76 -6.85 1.14
CA PHE A 109 -3.95 -8.07 1.11
C PHE A 109 -2.98 -8.17 2.31
N ALA A 110 -2.59 -7.01 2.87
CA ALA A 110 -1.78 -6.94 4.07
C ALA A 110 -2.39 -7.71 5.26
N PHE A 111 -3.72 -7.80 5.37
CA PHE A 111 -4.37 -8.58 6.43
C PHE A 111 -4.12 -10.09 6.30
N TYR A 112 -4.04 -10.63 5.08
CA TYR A 112 -3.64 -12.03 4.89
C TYR A 112 -2.18 -12.24 5.32
N GLN A 113 -1.32 -11.27 5.02
CA GLN A 113 0.11 -11.31 5.36
C GLN A 113 0.39 -11.23 6.87
N GLU A 114 -0.54 -10.71 7.68
CA GLU A 114 -0.44 -10.75 9.15
C GLU A 114 -0.63 -12.17 9.70
N VAL A 115 -1.24 -13.09 8.94
CA VAL A 115 -1.58 -14.43 9.39
C VAL A 115 -0.69 -15.50 8.77
N ILE A 116 -0.36 -15.35 7.48
CA ILE A 116 0.42 -16.33 6.72
C ILE A 116 1.46 -15.64 5.82
N PRO A 117 2.60 -16.29 5.51
CA PRO A 117 3.54 -15.77 4.52
C PRO A 117 2.84 -15.57 3.17
N GLY A 118 2.93 -14.35 2.63
CA GLY A 118 2.29 -13.99 1.38
C GLY A 118 3.16 -13.07 0.53
N VAL A 119 2.93 -13.08 -0.77
CA VAL A 119 3.58 -12.21 -1.75
C VAL A 119 2.53 -11.60 -2.67
N MET A 120 2.59 -10.29 -2.80
CA MET A 120 1.84 -9.53 -3.78
C MET A 120 2.80 -8.99 -4.83
N PHE A 121 2.44 -9.10 -6.11
CA PHE A 121 3.21 -8.61 -7.22
C PHE A 121 2.28 -7.99 -8.27
N GLY A 122 2.83 -7.07 -9.07
CA GLY A 122 2.10 -6.46 -10.18
C GLY A 122 2.38 -7.18 -11.49
N ILE A 123 1.39 -7.24 -12.36
CA ILE A 123 1.57 -7.58 -13.77
C ILE A 123 1.74 -6.27 -14.53
N GLY A 124 2.77 -6.17 -15.37
CA GLY A 124 3.00 -4.99 -16.20
C GLY A 124 1.90 -4.85 -17.24
N VAL A 125 1.12 -3.78 -17.15
CA VAL A 125 -0.02 -3.56 -18.04
C VAL A 125 0.17 -2.41 -19.03
N ARG A 126 1.17 -1.55 -18.84
CA ARG A 126 1.41 -0.39 -19.71
C ARG A 126 1.68 -0.82 -21.16
N ASN A 127 0.90 -0.28 -22.11
CA ASN A 127 1.09 -0.49 -23.55
C ASN A 127 0.90 0.83 -24.32
N GLU A 128 2.00 1.42 -24.79
CA GLU A 128 1.97 2.70 -25.51
C GLU A 128 1.34 2.60 -26.90
N GLN A 129 1.40 1.42 -27.55
CA GLN A 129 0.90 1.23 -28.91
C GLN A 129 -0.62 1.36 -28.99
N VAL A 130 -1.31 0.92 -27.94
CA VAL A 130 -2.78 0.98 -27.83
C VAL A 130 -3.27 2.15 -26.97
N GLY A 131 -2.35 2.98 -26.44
CA GLY A 131 -2.68 4.13 -25.59
C GLY A 131 -2.91 3.78 -24.12
N PHE A 132 -2.59 2.56 -23.68
CA PHE A 132 -2.75 2.14 -22.30
C PHE A 132 -1.59 2.62 -21.43
N VAL A 133 -1.66 3.89 -21.03
CA VAL A 133 -0.58 4.58 -20.30
C VAL A 133 -1.06 5.27 -19.02
N HIS A 134 -2.36 5.22 -18.75
CA HIS A 134 -2.99 5.90 -17.63
C HIS A 134 -2.95 5.04 -16.35
N PRO A 135 -2.72 5.66 -15.17
CA PRO A 135 -2.64 4.93 -13.91
C PRO A 135 -4.02 4.45 -13.45
N PHE A 136 -4.01 3.53 -12.47
CA PHE A 136 -5.21 3.15 -11.73
C PHE A 136 -5.92 4.37 -11.14
N HIS A 137 -7.25 4.31 -11.05
CA HIS A 137 -8.15 5.41 -10.64
C HIS A 137 -8.22 6.63 -11.58
N SER A 138 -7.56 6.61 -12.74
CA SER A 138 -7.81 7.60 -13.79
C SER A 138 -9.15 7.35 -14.49
N SER A 139 -9.88 8.42 -14.84
CA SER A 139 -11.09 8.33 -15.69
C SER A 139 -10.79 7.82 -17.11
N HIS A 140 -9.52 7.83 -17.51
CA HIS A 140 -9.04 7.36 -18.82
C HIS A 140 -8.45 5.95 -18.75
N PHE A 141 -8.53 5.29 -17.60
CA PHE A 141 -8.05 3.92 -17.45
C PHE A 141 -8.92 2.96 -18.28
N PHE A 142 -8.26 2.15 -19.10
CA PHE A 142 -8.83 0.96 -19.75
C PHE A 142 -7.76 -0.14 -19.70
N LEU A 143 -8.15 -1.40 -19.87
CA LEU A 143 -7.25 -2.54 -19.81
C LEU A 143 -7.00 -3.11 -21.21
N ASP A 144 -5.73 -3.28 -21.59
CA ASP A 144 -5.36 -4.16 -22.70
C ASP A 144 -5.44 -5.61 -22.24
N GLU A 145 -6.46 -6.33 -22.74
CA GLU A 145 -6.74 -7.71 -22.34
C GLU A 145 -5.67 -8.72 -22.80
N ALA A 146 -4.73 -8.32 -23.67
CA ALA A 146 -3.60 -9.16 -24.07
C ALA A 146 -2.70 -9.58 -22.89
N VAL A 147 -2.78 -8.88 -21.76
CA VAL A 147 -2.04 -9.22 -20.52
C VAL A 147 -2.74 -10.29 -19.68
N LEU A 148 -4.03 -10.56 -19.91
CA LEU A 148 -4.79 -11.53 -19.10
C LEU A 148 -4.22 -12.95 -19.19
N PRO A 149 -3.85 -13.49 -20.37
CA PRO A 149 -3.21 -14.80 -20.46
C PRO A 149 -1.86 -14.86 -19.75
N ILE A 150 -1.09 -13.78 -19.76
CA ILE A 150 0.19 -13.67 -19.05
C ILE A 150 -0.05 -13.77 -17.55
N GLY A 151 -1.02 -13.01 -17.03
CA GLY A 151 -1.40 -13.04 -15.63
C GLY A 151 -1.85 -14.42 -15.16
N ALA A 152 -2.71 -15.08 -15.94
CA ALA A 152 -3.17 -16.43 -15.65
C ALA A 152 -2.02 -17.44 -15.64
N ALA A 153 -1.21 -17.47 -16.71
CA ALA A 153 -0.08 -18.39 -16.83
C ALA A 153 0.94 -18.22 -15.69
N LEU A 154 1.22 -16.97 -15.31
CA LEU A 154 2.15 -16.67 -14.21
C LEU A 154 1.62 -17.19 -12.87
N HIS A 155 0.35 -16.95 -12.54
CA HIS A 155 -0.25 -17.47 -11.29
C HIS A 155 -0.26 -19.00 -11.26
N THR A 156 -0.61 -19.65 -12.39
CA THR A 156 -0.57 -21.11 -12.51
C THR A 156 0.83 -21.65 -12.29
N ALA A 157 1.84 -21.10 -12.98
CA ALA A 157 3.23 -21.55 -12.85
C ALA A 157 3.77 -21.35 -11.43
N ILE A 158 3.43 -20.23 -10.77
CA ILE A 158 3.80 -19.97 -9.38
C ILE A 158 3.25 -21.08 -8.47
N ALA A 159 1.98 -21.43 -8.63
CA ALA A 159 1.33 -22.45 -7.81
C ALA A 159 1.90 -23.84 -8.08
N GLU A 160 2.03 -24.25 -9.35
CA GLU A 160 2.57 -25.57 -9.72
C GLU A 160 3.99 -25.78 -9.21
N MET A 161 4.90 -24.82 -9.48
CA MET A 161 6.29 -24.93 -9.05
C MET A 161 6.42 -24.89 -7.52
N TYR A 162 5.58 -24.10 -6.84
CA TYR A 162 5.58 -24.09 -5.37
C TYR A 162 5.17 -25.46 -4.82
N LEU A 163 4.10 -26.05 -5.35
CA LEU A 163 3.60 -27.35 -4.91
C LEU A 163 4.57 -28.48 -5.21
N ASP A 164 5.19 -28.51 -6.40
CA ASP A 164 6.17 -29.56 -6.74
C ASP A 164 7.37 -29.56 -5.78
N GLU A 165 7.90 -28.38 -5.46
CA GLU A 165 9.04 -28.21 -4.54
C GLU A 165 8.72 -28.55 -3.09
N HIS A 166 7.45 -28.46 -2.68
CA HIS A 166 7.02 -28.69 -1.30
C HIS A 166 6.28 -30.03 -1.11
N GLN A 167 5.89 -30.70 -2.20
CA GLN A 167 5.35 -32.06 -2.18
C GLN A 167 6.46 -33.12 -2.28
N ASN A 168 7.60 -32.79 -2.89
CA ASN A 168 8.81 -33.63 -2.91
C ASN A 168 9.92 -32.97 -2.08
N PRO A 169 9.88 -33.03 -0.73
CA PRO A 169 11.04 -32.64 0.05
C PRO A 169 12.17 -33.58 -0.38
N ILE A 170 13.20 -33.04 -1.02
CA ILE A 170 14.47 -33.74 -1.19
C ILE A 170 14.94 -34.07 0.23
N LEU A 171 14.63 -35.29 0.67
CA LEU A 171 15.14 -35.84 1.91
C LEU A 171 16.68 -35.88 1.79
N PRO A 172 17.42 -35.45 2.82
CA PRO A 172 18.86 -35.63 2.85
C PRO A 172 19.24 -37.12 2.78
#